data_AF-A0A8S3YH78-F1
#
_entry.id   AF-A0A8S3YH78-F1
#
_cell.length_a   1.000
_cell.length_b   1.000
_cell.length_c   1.000
_cell.angle_alpha   90.00
_cell.angle_beta   90.00
_cell.angle_gamma   90.00
#
_symmetry.space_group_name_H-M   'P 1'
#
loop_
_entity.id
_entity.type
_entity.pdbx_description
1 polymer ?
#
loop_
_entity_poly.entity_id
_entity_poly.type
_entity_poly.pdbx_seq_one_letter_code
_entity_poly.pdbx_strand_id
1 'polypeptide(L)'
;ILYWMRGFILESFDSNTRSVFRYQETYPHDRFCYRVNHMPKPIKIITLATVHSDKILAICEFEAHGDSLCDNEHYGRDCELSCQCPDKLPCVASTGLCPIGCPPGYVGLRCLT
;
A
#
# COMPACT_ATOMS: atom_id res chain seq x y z
N ILE A 1 -8.20 10.67 -22.89
CA ILE A 1 -6.80 10.19 -22.82
C ILE A 1 -6.49 9.98 -21.35
N LEU A 2 -6.26 8.74 -20.92
CA LEU A 2 -5.83 8.44 -19.54
C LEU A 2 -4.33 8.70 -19.48
N TYR A 3 -3.90 9.72 -18.75
CA TYR A 3 -2.50 10.05 -18.57
C TYR A 3 -1.96 9.27 -17.37
N TRP A 4 -1.08 8.31 -17.62
CA TRP A 4 -0.33 7.59 -16.59
C TRP A 4 0.90 8.43 -16.18
N MET A 5 1.26 8.43 -14.90
CA MET A 5 2.49 9.06 -14.44
C MET A 5 3.70 8.30 -15.01
N ARG A 6 4.71 9.03 -15.53
CA ARG A 6 5.98 8.45 -16.00
C ARG A 6 7.17 9.19 -15.45
N GLY A 7 8.30 8.49 -15.37
CA GLY A 7 9.60 9.03 -15.00
C GLY A 7 9.56 9.64 -13.61
N PHE A 8 9.04 8.89 -12.63
CA PHE A 8 8.92 9.38 -11.26
C PHE A 8 9.62 8.45 -10.24
N ILE A 9 9.91 9.04 -9.09
CA ILE A 9 10.42 8.40 -7.89
C ILE A 9 9.36 8.57 -6.81
N LEU A 10 8.98 7.47 -6.18
CA LEU A 10 8.11 7.44 -5.01
C LEU A 10 8.97 7.03 -3.81
N GLU A 11 9.11 7.93 -2.84
CA GLU A 11 9.80 7.62 -1.59
C GLU A 11 8.85 7.85 -0.42
N SER A 12 8.98 7.04 0.62
CA SER A 12 8.14 7.12 1.80
C SER A 12 8.98 7.10 3.07
N PHE A 13 8.48 7.78 4.09
CA PHE A 13 9.20 8.00 5.33
C PHE A 13 8.32 7.76 6.56
N ASP A 14 8.97 7.34 7.64
CA ASP A 14 8.35 7.27 8.96
C ASP A 14 8.22 8.67 9.60
N SER A 15 7.69 8.72 10.83
CA SER A 15 7.52 9.97 11.60
C SER A 15 8.83 10.71 11.90
N ASN A 16 9.98 10.05 11.78
CA ASN A 16 11.29 10.63 12.04
C ASN A 16 12.03 10.94 10.73
N THR A 17 11.31 11.02 9.60
CA THR A 17 11.87 11.29 8.27
C THR A 17 12.90 10.26 7.81
N ARG A 18 12.85 9.02 8.32
CA ARG A 18 13.69 7.94 7.82
C ARG A 18 13.03 7.30 6.61
N SER A 19 13.78 7.14 5.52
CA SER A 19 13.31 6.47 4.32
C SER A 19 13.00 5.00 4.65
N VAL A 20 11.77 4.58 4.37
CA VAL A 20 11.28 3.21 4.64
C VAL A 20 11.01 2.42 3.36
N PHE A 21 10.75 3.12 2.25
CA PHE A 21 10.60 2.51 0.94
C PHE A 21 10.89 3.53 -0.14
N ARG A 22 11.55 3.06 -1.21
CA ARG A 22 11.86 3.84 -2.40
C ARG A 22 11.57 3.01 -3.64
N TYR A 23 10.76 3.57 -4.52
CA TYR A 23 10.49 3.07 -5.85
C TYR A 23 10.96 4.10 -6.87
N GLN A 24 11.64 3.63 -7.89
CA GLN A 24 12.03 4.43 -9.05
C GLN A 24 11.54 3.71 -10.28
N GLU A 25 10.78 4.41 -11.12
CA GLU A 25 10.31 3.83 -12.36
C GLU A 25 11.50 3.63 -13.33
N THR A 26 11.73 2.37 -13.70
CA THR A 26 12.75 1.99 -14.69
C THR A 26 12.12 1.65 -16.04
N TYR A 27 10.89 1.15 -16.04
CA TYR A 27 10.10 0.84 -17.23
C TYR A 27 8.65 1.32 -17.05
N PRO A 28 8.05 1.92 -18.08
CA PRO A 28 6.68 2.40 -18.01
C PRO A 28 5.75 1.20 -17.86
N HIS A 29 5.09 1.12 -16.71
CA HIS A 29 4.03 0.15 -16.46
C HIS A 29 2.68 0.87 -16.44
N ASP A 30 1.65 0.22 -16.97
CA ASP A 30 0.27 0.69 -16.86
C ASP A 30 -0.30 0.35 -15.46
N ARG A 31 0.41 0.79 -14.41
CA ARG A 31 0.00 0.61 -13.01
C ARG A 31 -0.65 1.90 -12.49
N PHE A 32 -1.87 1.76 -12.01
CA PHE A 32 -2.65 2.86 -11.43
C PHE A 32 -2.48 2.99 -9.91
N CYS A 33 -1.89 1.99 -9.25
CA CYS A 33 -1.70 1.99 -7.80
C CYS A 33 -0.33 1.46 -7.43
N TYR A 34 0.35 2.18 -6.53
CA TYR A 34 1.61 1.76 -5.93
C TYR A 34 1.35 1.44 -4.46
N ARG A 35 1.45 0.16 -4.12
CA ARG A 35 1.26 -0.31 -2.74
C ARG A 35 2.60 -0.32 -2.03
N VAL A 36 2.68 0.41 -0.92
CA VAL A 36 3.86 0.44 -0.06
C VAL A 36 3.52 -0.30 1.22
N ASN A 37 3.99 -1.54 1.32
CA ASN A 37 3.80 -2.35 2.53
C ASN A 37 5.01 -2.13 3.44
N HIS A 38 4.84 -1.33 4.51
CA HIS A 38 5.87 -1.18 5.52
C HIS A 38 5.29 -1.39 6.92
N MET A 39 5.54 -2.59 7.46
CA MET A 39 5.27 -2.97 8.84
C MET A 39 6.61 -3.07 9.58
N PRO A 40 6.71 -2.72 10.87
CA PRO A 40 5.60 -2.37 11.79
C PRO A 40 5.33 -0.86 11.91
N LYS A 41 6.13 0.01 11.28
CA LYS A 41 6.04 1.46 11.46
C LYS A 41 5.18 2.09 10.37
N PRO A 42 4.17 2.91 10.74
CA PRO A 42 3.31 3.56 9.77
C PRO A 42 4.11 4.55 8.93
N ILE A 43 3.78 4.60 7.64
CA ILE A 43 4.24 5.65 6.74
C ILE A 43 3.53 6.94 7.12
N LYS A 44 4.28 8.03 7.21
CA LYS A 44 3.76 9.36 7.55
C LYS A 44 3.96 10.38 6.45
N ILE A 45 5.02 10.24 5.66
CA ILE A 45 5.35 11.17 4.58
C ILE A 45 5.56 10.34 3.33
N ILE A 46 5.04 10.85 2.21
CA ILE A 46 5.31 10.33 0.87
C ILE A 46 5.80 11.50 0.03
N THR A 47 6.86 11.27 -0.73
CA THR A 47 7.37 12.22 -1.72
C THR A 47 7.30 11.61 -3.11
N LEU A 48 6.87 12.44 -4.06
CA LEU A 48 6.88 12.14 -5.48
C LEU A 48 7.83 13.12 -6.15
N ALA A 49 8.82 12.60 -6.87
CA ALA A 49 9.80 13.41 -7.59
C ALA A 49 9.92 12.93 -9.04
N THR A 50 10.34 13.81 -9.94
CA THR A 50 10.74 13.43 -11.30
C THR A 50 12.09 12.71 -11.28
N VAL A 51 12.26 11.70 -12.14
CA VAL A 51 13.55 11.07 -12.45
C VAL A 51 14.40 11.98 -13.33
N HIS A 52 13.74 12.79 -14.16
CA HIS A 52 14.38 13.63 -15.17
C HIS A 52 14.48 15.08 -14.69
N SER A 53 15.67 15.67 -14.75
CA SER A 53 15.91 17.04 -14.32
C SER A 53 15.34 18.10 -15.26
N ASP A 54 15.04 17.75 -16.50
CA ASP A 54 14.46 18.64 -17.53
C ASP A 54 12.93 18.55 -17.60
N LYS A 55 12.30 17.73 -16.77
CA LYS A 55 10.84 17.52 -16.75
C LYS A 55 10.22 18.01 -15.45
N ILE A 56 8.99 18.45 -15.55
CA ILE A 56 8.16 18.78 -14.38
C ILE A 56 7.20 17.61 -14.16
N LEU A 57 7.09 17.17 -12.90
CA LEU A 57 6.09 16.18 -12.51
C LEU A 57 4.71 16.86 -12.50
N ALA A 58 3.87 16.53 -13.48
CA ALA A 58 2.50 17.02 -13.56
C ALA A 58 1.53 15.95 -13.04
N ILE A 59 0.70 16.32 -12.07
CA ILE A 59 -0.28 15.43 -11.43
C ILE A 59 -1.66 16.08 -11.58
N CYS A 60 -2.62 15.36 -12.17
CA CYS A 60 -3.98 15.85 -12.32
C CYS A 60 -4.83 15.59 -11.07
N GLU A 61 -4.66 14.43 -10.45
CA GLU A 61 -5.35 14.00 -9.24
C GLU A 61 -4.45 13.00 -8.50
N PHE A 62 -4.48 13.03 -7.16
CA PHE A 62 -3.71 12.12 -6.32
C PHE A 62 -4.53 11.71 -5.10
N GLU A 63 -4.64 10.41 -4.89
CA GLU A 63 -5.26 9.83 -3.70
C GLU A 63 -4.24 8.99 -2.92
N ALA A 64 -4.08 9.29 -1.63
CA ALA A 64 -3.33 8.47 -0.70
C ALA A 64 -4.30 7.81 0.29
N HIS A 65 -4.35 6.49 0.25
CA HIS A 65 -5.15 5.68 1.16
C HIS A 65 -4.23 5.05 2.19
N GLY A 66 -4.40 5.41 3.47
CA GLY A 66 -3.78 4.68 4.57
C GLY A 66 -4.53 3.39 4.86
N ASP A 67 -3.97 2.53 5.73
CA ASP A 67 -4.77 1.46 6.31
C ASP A 67 -5.90 2.09 7.16
N SER A 68 -7.15 1.92 6.73
CA SER A 68 -8.34 2.23 7.52
C SER A 68 -8.45 1.23 8.68
N LEU A 69 -8.94 1.65 9.84
CA LEU A 69 -9.32 0.70 10.88
C LEU A 69 -10.64 0.06 10.44
N CYS A 70 -10.54 -1.07 9.76
CA CYS A 70 -11.69 -1.93 9.53
C CYS A 70 -12.04 -2.69 10.82
N ASP A 71 -13.32 -3.04 10.95
CA ASP A 71 -13.75 -4.00 11.97
C ASP A 71 -13.00 -5.33 11.81
N ASN A 72 -12.98 -6.12 12.87
CA ASN A 72 -12.36 -7.43 12.85
C ASN A 72 -12.85 -8.24 11.64
N GLU A 73 -11.95 -9.02 11.05
CA GLU A 73 -12.24 -9.89 9.91
C GLU A 73 -12.57 -9.15 8.60
N HIS A 74 -12.38 -7.82 8.53
CA HIS A 74 -12.62 -7.03 7.31
C HIS A 74 -11.40 -6.23 6.87
N TYR A 75 -11.31 -5.99 5.56
CA TYR A 75 -10.28 -5.20 4.90
C TYR A 75 -10.81 -4.68 3.56
N GLY A 76 -10.02 -3.88 2.85
CA GLY A 76 -10.43 -3.21 1.62
C GLY A 76 -10.58 -1.71 1.83
N ARG A 77 -10.84 -0.98 0.74
CA ARG A 77 -10.94 0.48 0.79
C ARG A 77 -12.12 0.92 1.67
N ASP A 78 -13.21 0.17 1.58
CA ASP A 78 -14.49 0.41 2.24
C ASP A 78 -14.82 -0.71 3.24
N CYS A 79 -13.81 -1.48 3.68
CA CYS A 79 -13.96 -2.66 4.54
C CYS A 79 -14.93 -3.72 3.98
N GLU A 80 -15.01 -3.79 2.65
CA GLU A 80 -15.95 -4.59 1.89
C GLU A 80 -15.51 -6.04 1.67
N LEU A 81 -14.24 -6.36 1.99
CA LEU A 81 -13.65 -7.68 1.82
C LEU A 81 -13.38 -8.33 3.18
N SER A 82 -13.44 -9.66 3.24
CA SER A 82 -13.31 -10.40 4.51
C SER A 82 -12.02 -11.23 4.60
N CYS A 83 -11.47 -11.37 5.81
CA CYS A 83 -10.31 -12.19 6.15
C CYS A 83 -10.61 -13.05 7.39
N GLN A 84 -9.95 -14.21 7.55
CA GLN A 84 -10.18 -15.12 8.69
C GLN A 84 -8.90 -15.36 9.50
N CYS A 85 -8.46 -14.34 10.23
CA CYS A 85 -7.28 -14.46 11.08
C CYS A 85 -7.58 -15.19 12.40
N PRO A 86 -6.58 -15.79 13.05
CA PRO A 86 -6.77 -16.47 14.34
C PRO A 86 -7.33 -15.51 15.40
N ASP A 87 -8.17 -16.04 16.29
CA ASP A 87 -8.80 -15.30 17.41
C ASP A 87 -9.54 -14.01 16.98
N LYS A 88 -10.02 -13.97 15.73
CA LYS A 88 -10.66 -12.79 15.12
C LYS A 88 -9.78 -11.54 15.14
N LEU A 89 -8.46 -11.73 15.10
CA LEU A 89 -7.53 -10.61 15.00
C LEU A 89 -7.78 -9.80 13.73
N PRO A 90 -7.58 -8.48 13.77
CA PRO A 90 -7.67 -7.66 12.57
C PRO A 90 -6.57 -8.04 11.58
N CYS A 91 -6.95 -8.17 10.30
CA CYS A 91 -5.98 -8.25 9.21
C CYS A 91 -5.51 -6.85 8.80
N VAL A 92 -4.44 -6.79 8.01
CA VAL A 92 -3.96 -5.54 7.41
C VAL A 92 -5.01 -5.00 6.44
N ALA A 93 -5.58 -3.82 6.71
CA ALA A 93 -6.72 -3.28 5.97
C ALA A 93 -6.47 -3.11 4.46
N SER A 94 -5.25 -2.80 4.03
CA SER A 94 -4.92 -2.67 2.60
C SER A 94 -4.77 -4.00 1.84
N THR A 95 -4.49 -5.11 2.53
CA THR A 95 -4.11 -6.38 1.86
C THR A 95 -4.97 -7.58 2.26
N GLY A 96 -5.54 -7.56 3.47
CA GLY A 96 -6.20 -8.68 4.11
C GLY A 96 -5.22 -9.67 4.74
N LEU A 97 -3.92 -9.33 4.85
CA LEU A 97 -2.90 -10.21 5.42
C LEU A 97 -3.11 -10.38 6.93
N CYS A 98 -3.08 -11.63 7.40
CA CYS A 98 -3.07 -11.95 8.82
C CYS A 98 -1.65 -11.84 9.41
N PRO A 99 -1.40 -10.96 10.41
CA PRO A 99 -0.05 -10.70 10.92
C PRO A 99 0.66 -11.90 11.53
N ILE A 100 -0.11 -12.86 12.06
CA ILE A 100 0.41 -14.06 12.72
C ILE A 100 0.20 -15.34 11.89
N GLY A 101 -0.15 -15.20 10.61
CA GLY A 101 -0.49 -16.33 9.75
C GLY A 101 -1.90 -16.85 9.97
N CYS A 102 -2.18 -18.04 9.44
CA CYS A 102 -3.51 -18.63 9.41
C CYS A 102 -3.76 -19.65 10.53
N PRO A 103 -5.02 -19.80 10.98
CA PRO A 103 -5.39 -20.86 11.90
C PRO A 103 -5.21 -22.24 11.23
N PRO A 104 -5.05 -23.32 12.02
CA PRO A 104 -4.89 -24.67 11.48
C PRO A 104 -6.01 -25.04 10.50
N GLY A 105 -5.63 -25.53 9.32
CA GLY A 105 -6.58 -25.90 8.26
C GLY A 105 -6.92 -24.77 7.28
N TYR A 106 -6.43 -23.56 7.51
CA TYR A 106 -6.56 -22.43 6.59
C TYR A 106 -5.18 -21.99 6.07
N VAL A 107 -5.16 -21.49 4.84
CA VAL A 107 -3.97 -21.06 4.10
C VAL A 107 -4.28 -19.83 3.23
N GLY A 108 -3.23 -19.31 2.60
CA GLY A 108 -3.30 -18.13 1.76
C GLY A 108 -3.25 -16.82 2.54
N LEU A 109 -3.18 -15.70 1.82
CA LEU A 109 -2.93 -14.39 2.42
C LEU A 109 -4.01 -13.97 3.43
N ARG A 110 -5.26 -14.37 3.16
CA ARG A 110 -6.47 -13.96 3.90
C ARG A 110 -7.05 -15.08 4.75
N CYS A 111 -6.41 -16.24 4.75
CA CYS A 111 -6.85 -17.44 5.46
C CYS A 111 -8.27 -17.90 5.08
N LEU A 112 -8.62 -17.81 3.79
CA LEU A 112 -9.96 -18.16 3.27
C LEU A 112 -9.99 -19.48 2.47
N THR A 113 -8.88 -20.21 2.44
CA THR A 113 -8.68 -21.42 1.65
C THR A 113 -8.12 -22.51 2.54
#